data_AF-A0AB33TCT4-F1
#
_entry.id   AF-A0AB33TCT4-F1
#
_cell.length_a   1.000
_cell.length_b   1.000
_cell.length_c   1.000
_cell.angle_alpha   90.00
_cell.angle_beta   90.00
_cell.angle_gamma   90.00
#
_symmetry.space_group_name_H-M   'P 1'
#
loop_
_entity.id
_entity.type
_entity.pdbx_description
1 polymer ?
#
loop_
_entity_poly.entity_id
_entity_poly.type
_entity_poly.pdbx_seq_one_letter_code
_entity_poly.pdbx_strand_id
1 'polypeptide(L)'
;MSFTWLADHPLRTREQVAREIHAVALQRGLDELATVIACMTVAVEVGADDDDGNRQWWCPANQSDSETLNFPHDSESDDADSSGYFQQRPPWWGTPAQRMTLAQSADLFLSRLSGDYHTAAGNPALAGQFAQRVQGSAYPDRYAQHWDEAWDVVRRALATTPPEGDNVGYTGDPVWLEDVLRAALGDRLVVEAGWKDRGTGGQMGDIWGVMIHHTGNDRETVAGIRDGRSDLAGPLSQCLITPDGKCHLIAVGPCNHAGIGKYPGIAANTGNQRLIGFECAWPTIQPDGSFDKGQRWPDAQIITMRDATAAVLTKLGYGADRVIGHKEYATAAPNVKWDPGNIDMGWFRGEVAKDIAGYQFPGETPVVQPPDPSPTAIPADFDKQTFQQINGRWEMLGWQTLIEAVAEIRDHLTGSTDAGKTGFKLGAKP
;
A
#
# COMPACT_ATOMS: atom_id res chain seq x y z
N MET A 1 -5.10 -6.97 -31.45
CA MET A 1 -4.44 -8.08 -30.75
C MET A 1 -5.25 -9.36 -30.87
N SER A 2 -4.55 -10.48 -30.95
CA SER A 2 -5.00 -11.84 -30.71
C SER A 2 -4.17 -12.44 -29.58
N PHE A 3 -4.77 -13.31 -28.77
CA PHE A 3 -4.07 -14.12 -27.78
C PHE A 3 -3.64 -15.44 -28.41
N THR A 4 -2.39 -15.83 -28.21
CA THR A 4 -1.85 -17.15 -28.59
C THR A 4 -1.95 -18.15 -27.43
N TRP A 5 -1.99 -17.66 -26.20
CA TRP A 5 -2.21 -18.43 -24.97
C TRP A 5 -2.90 -17.55 -23.91
N LEU A 6 -3.72 -18.19 -23.07
CA LEU A 6 -4.27 -17.67 -21.81
C LEU A 6 -4.03 -18.72 -20.72
N ALA A 7 -3.71 -18.29 -19.51
CA ALA A 7 -3.68 -19.13 -18.31
C ALA A 7 -5.10 -19.41 -17.79
N ASP A 8 -5.23 -20.46 -16.97
CA ASP A 8 -6.48 -20.83 -16.28
C ASP A 8 -7.13 -19.65 -15.55
N HIS A 9 -6.32 -18.74 -15.00
CA HIS A 9 -6.72 -17.52 -14.29
C HIS A 9 -5.76 -16.35 -14.58
N PRO A 10 -6.22 -15.09 -14.62
CA PRO A 10 -5.36 -13.92 -14.81
C PRO A 10 -4.46 -13.64 -13.60
N LEU A 11 -3.35 -12.90 -13.80
CA LEU A 11 -2.42 -12.51 -12.72
C LEU A 11 -3.08 -11.65 -11.63
N ARG A 12 -4.15 -10.95 -11.99
CA ARG A 12 -4.88 -9.97 -11.17
C ARG A 12 -6.35 -9.96 -11.56
N THR A 13 -7.24 -9.74 -10.61
CA THR A 13 -8.63 -9.36 -10.94
C THR A 13 -8.67 -7.95 -11.55
N ARG A 14 -9.73 -7.64 -12.31
CA ARG A 14 -9.90 -6.30 -12.90
C ARG A 14 -9.90 -5.18 -11.86
N GLU A 15 -10.45 -5.45 -10.68
CA GLU A 15 -10.47 -4.54 -9.53
C GLU A 15 -9.08 -4.35 -8.91
N GLN A 16 -8.22 -5.38 -8.91
CA GLN A 16 -6.81 -5.24 -8.52
C GLN A 16 -6.04 -4.41 -9.55
N VAL A 17 -6.26 -4.63 -10.85
CA VAL A 17 -5.67 -3.82 -11.93
C VAL A 17 -6.07 -2.35 -11.80
N ALA A 18 -7.36 -2.07 -11.63
CA ALA A 18 -7.87 -0.72 -11.45
C ALA A 18 -7.35 -0.02 -10.18
N ARG A 19 -7.17 -0.75 -9.05
CA ARG A 19 -6.52 -0.19 -7.85
C ARG A 19 -5.05 0.18 -8.08
N GLU A 20 -4.29 -0.67 -8.76
CA GLU A 20 -2.87 -0.39 -9.05
C GLU A 20 -2.74 0.83 -10.00
N ILE A 21 -3.61 0.94 -11.01
CA ILE A 21 -3.70 2.12 -11.89
C ILE A 21 -4.12 3.37 -11.12
N HIS A 22 -5.09 3.28 -10.20
CA HIS A 22 -5.55 4.42 -9.40
C HIS A 22 -4.46 4.95 -8.48
N ALA A 23 -3.68 4.08 -7.84
CA ALA A 23 -2.55 4.47 -7.01
C ALA A 23 -1.51 5.27 -7.81
N VAL A 24 -1.22 4.88 -9.05
CA VAL A 24 -0.33 5.64 -9.95
C VAL A 24 -0.95 6.96 -10.39
N ALA A 25 -2.24 7.00 -10.70
CA ALA A 25 -2.95 8.25 -11.01
C ALA A 25 -2.84 9.27 -9.87
N LEU A 26 -3.12 8.86 -8.63
CA LEU A 26 -2.98 9.70 -7.44
C LEU A 26 -1.53 10.16 -7.21
N GLN A 27 -0.53 9.28 -7.40
CA GLN A 27 0.90 9.65 -7.30
C GLN A 27 1.30 10.73 -8.32
N ARG A 28 0.64 10.77 -9.49
CA ARG A 28 0.83 11.82 -10.52
C ARG A 28 -0.02 13.07 -10.30
N GLY A 29 -0.83 13.14 -9.24
CA GLY A 29 -1.77 14.23 -8.98
C GLY A 29 -3.00 14.23 -9.89
N LEU A 30 -3.34 13.08 -10.47
CA LEU A 30 -4.50 12.87 -11.33
C LEU A 30 -5.68 12.27 -10.54
N ASP A 31 -6.89 12.36 -11.10
CA ASP A 31 -8.14 11.94 -10.46
C ASP A 31 -8.68 10.57 -10.95
N GLU A 32 -9.88 10.21 -10.47
CA GLU A 32 -10.61 9.01 -10.87
C GLU A 32 -10.90 8.95 -12.38
N LEU A 33 -11.11 10.09 -13.06
CA LEU A 33 -11.36 10.11 -14.50
C LEU A 33 -10.10 9.75 -15.31
N ALA A 34 -8.90 10.12 -14.85
CA ALA A 34 -7.66 9.62 -15.45
C ALA A 34 -7.51 8.11 -15.27
N THR A 35 -7.91 7.60 -14.10
CA THR A 35 -7.94 6.16 -13.79
C THR A 35 -8.87 5.42 -14.74
N VAL A 36 -10.07 5.96 -14.97
CA VAL A 36 -11.05 5.41 -15.93
C VAL A 36 -10.52 5.45 -17.36
N ILE A 37 -9.92 6.55 -17.82
CA ILE A 37 -9.33 6.64 -19.18
C ILE A 37 -8.24 5.58 -19.39
N ALA A 38 -7.41 5.31 -18.38
CA ALA A 38 -6.43 4.23 -18.42
C ALA A 38 -7.08 2.83 -18.40
N CYS A 39 -8.13 2.62 -17.59
CA CYS A 39 -8.87 1.35 -17.55
C CYS A 39 -9.64 1.07 -18.87
N MET A 40 -10.17 2.11 -19.53
CA MET A 40 -10.76 2.01 -20.89
C MET A 40 -9.72 1.54 -21.91
N THR A 41 -8.45 1.92 -21.73
CA THR A 41 -7.35 1.41 -22.56
C THR A 41 -7.13 -0.07 -22.28
N VAL A 42 -6.89 -0.48 -21.03
CA VAL A 42 -6.69 -1.90 -20.67
C VAL A 42 -7.84 -2.79 -21.18
N ALA A 43 -9.08 -2.36 -21.01
CA ALA A 43 -10.27 -3.11 -21.46
C ALA A 43 -10.36 -3.31 -22.99
N VAL A 44 -9.77 -2.42 -23.79
CA VAL A 44 -9.62 -2.56 -25.26
C VAL A 44 -8.41 -3.42 -25.63
N GLU A 45 -7.27 -3.16 -25.00
CA GLU A 45 -5.99 -3.74 -25.43
C GLU A 45 -5.84 -5.21 -25.02
N VAL A 46 -6.32 -5.59 -23.83
CA VAL A 46 -6.12 -6.91 -23.22
C VAL A 46 -7.38 -7.52 -22.60
N GLY A 47 -8.55 -6.93 -22.86
CA GLY A 47 -9.81 -7.46 -22.36
C GLY A 47 -10.29 -8.65 -23.19
N ALA A 48 -10.33 -9.84 -22.58
CA ALA A 48 -10.88 -11.07 -23.16
C ALA A 48 -11.56 -11.91 -22.07
N ASP A 49 -12.47 -12.77 -22.49
CA ASP A 49 -13.26 -13.59 -21.58
C ASP A 49 -12.53 -14.91 -21.31
N ASP A 50 -12.65 -15.46 -20.09
CA ASP A 50 -12.09 -16.77 -19.73
C ASP A 50 -12.93 -17.95 -20.24
N ASP A 51 -12.48 -19.19 -20.00
CA ASP A 51 -13.16 -20.42 -20.44
C ASP A 51 -14.59 -20.57 -19.91
N ASP A 52 -14.91 -19.96 -18.76
CA ASP A 52 -16.26 -19.88 -18.18
C ASP A 52 -17.09 -18.70 -18.74
N GLY A 53 -16.49 -17.87 -19.59
CA GLY A 53 -17.13 -16.73 -20.25
C GLY A 53 -17.13 -15.43 -19.43
N ASN A 54 -16.30 -15.32 -18.38
CA ASN A 54 -16.22 -14.11 -17.57
C ASN A 54 -15.18 -13.14 -18.15
N ARG A 55 -15.56 -11.87 -18.29
CA ARG A 55 -14.67 -10.81 -18.79
C ARG A 55 -13.47 -10.59 -17.86
N GLN A 56 -12.26 -10.87 -18.32
CA GLN A 56 -10.99 -10.60 -17.60
C GLN A 56 -10.14 -9.57 -18.35
N TRP A 57 -9.09 -9.05 -17.69
CA TRP A 57 -8.05 -8.22 -18.30
C TRP A 57 -6.69 -8.89 -18.07
N TRP A 58 -5.98 -9.22 -19.15
CA TRP A 58 -4.81 -10.09 -19.12
C TRP A 58 -3.48 -9.32 -19.22
N CYS A 59 -2.37 -9.90 -18.78
CA CYS A 59 -1.01 -9.39 -18.88
C CYS A 59 -0.16 -10.21 -19.88
N PRO A 60 -0.27 -9.94 -21.19
CA PRO A 60 0.39 -10.74 -22.23
C PRO A 60 1.88 -10.44 -22.37
N ALA A 61 2.70 -11.50 -22.39
CA ALA A 61 4.03 -11.46 -22.98
C ALA A 61 3.96 -11.64 -24.51
N ASN A 62 5.07 -11.43 -25.21
CA ASN A 62 5.12 -11.50 -26.67
C ASN A 62 6.44 -12.10 -27.16
N GLN A 63 6.38 -13.14 -27.98
CA GLN A 63 7.57 -13.87 -28.45
C GLN A 63 8.47 -13.05 -29.39
N SER A 64 7.91 -12.04 -30.08
CA SER A 64 8.69 -11.09 -30.90
C SER A 64 9.59 -10.18 -30.07
N ASP A 65 9.24 -9.98 -28.79
CA ASP A 65 10.01 -9.25 -27.79
C ASP A 65 10.29 -10.19 -26.60
N SER A 66 11.10 -11.22 -26.87
CA SER A 66 11.30 -12.38 -25.99
C SER A 66 11.89 -12.06 -24.61
N GLU A 67 12.39 -10.85 -24.36
CA GLU A 67 12.69 -10.39 -23.01
C GLU A 67 11.44 -10.33 -22.12
N THR A 68 10.25 -10.05 -22.67
CA THR A 68 8.97 -9.98 -21.96
C THR A 68 8.58 -11.29 -21.27
N LEU A 69 8.99 -12.44 -21.83
CA LEU A 69 8.74 -13.78 -21.28
C LEU A 69 9.44 -14.04 -19.94
N ASN A 70 10.41 -13.21 -19.54
CA ASN A 70 11.12 -13.30 -18.25
C ASN A 70 10.37 -12.61 -17.10
N PHE A 71 9.24 -11.95 -17.38
CA PHE A 71 8.41 -11.25 -16.39
C PHE A 71 7.10 -12.02 -16.18
N PRO A 72 6.40 -11.83 -15.04
CA PRO A 72 5.09 -12.44 -14.82
C PRO A 72 4.10 -12.07 -15.94
N HIS A 73 3.50 -13.09 -16.54
CA HIS A 73 2.43 -13.01 -17.53
C HIS A 73 1.42 -14.13 -17.28
N ASP A 74 0.18 -13.90 -17.69
CA ASP A 74 -0.94 -14.86 -17.64
C ASP A 74 -1.44 -15.22 -19.06
N SER A 75 -0.72 -14.74 -20.08
CA SER A 75 -1.13 -14.81 -21.48
C SER A 75 0.06 -14.54 -22.40
N GLU A 76 -0.10 -14.91 -23.67
CA GLU A 76 0.81 -14.53 -24.76
C GLU A 76 0.04 -13.93 -25.93
N SER A 77 0.71 -13.10 -26.72
CA SER A 77 0.15 -12.47 -27.93
C SER A 77 1.12 -12.46 -29.11
N ASP A 78 0.55 -12.45 -30.32
CA ASP A 78 1.22 -12.29 -31.61
C ASP A 78 1.05 -10.87 -32.24
N ASP A 79 0.51 -9.88 -31.52
CA ASP A 79 0.31 -8.52 -32.05
C ASP A 79 1.62 -7.72 -32.12
N ALA A 80 2.39 -7.98 -33.18
CA ALA A 80 3.72 -7.45 -33.42
C ALA A 80 4.66 -7.71 -32.23
N ASP A 81 5.13 -6.65 -31.55
CA ASP A 81 6.01 -6.63 -30.38
C ASP A 81 5.34 -5.92 -29.17
N SER A 82 4.01 -5.94 -29.13
CA SER A 82 3.17 -5.34 -28.09
C SER A 82 3.07 -6.22 -26.85
N SER A 83 3.20 -5.64 -25.65
CA SER A 83 3.21 -6.40 -24.39
C SER A 83 2.54 -5.69 -23.21
N GLY A 84 2.14 -6.48 -22.21
CA GLY A 84 1.53 -6.02 -20.96
C GLY A 84 0.12 -5.46 -21.11
N TYR A 85 -0.48 -5.05 -19.98
CA TYR A 85 -1.86 -4.58 -19.86
C TYR A 85 -2.25 -3.41 -20.80
N PHE A 86 -1.28 -2.62 -21.26
CA PHE A 86 -1.50 -1.48 -22.16
C PHE A 86 -1.02 -1.74 -23.60
N GLN A 87 -0.65 -2.99 -23.97
CA GLN A 87 -0.11 -3.35 -25.29
C GLN A 87 0.97 -2.39 -25.81
N GLN A 88 1.90 -2.05 -24.92
CA GLN A 88 2.94 -1.08 -25.17
C GLN A 88 4.09 -1.70 -25.98
N ARG A 89 4.75 -0.88 -26.82
CA ARG A 89 5.68 -1.35 -27.87
C ARG A 89 7.08 -0.71 -27.81
N PRO A 90 8.17 -1.47 -28.05
CA PRO A 90 9.51 -0.91 -28.18
C PRO A 90 9.68 -0.16 -29.52
N PRO A 91 10.58 0.82 -29.63
CA PRO A 91 11.33 1.48 -28.56
C PRO A 91 10.53 2.60 -27.86
N TRP A 92 9.30 2.90 -28.32
CA TRP A 92 8.53 4.07 -27.91
C TRP A 92 8.03 4.05 -26.45
N TRP A 93 7.99 2.87 -25.84
CA TRP A 93 7.39 2.63 -24.51
C TRP A 93 8.36 2.00 -23.50
N GLY A 94 9.63 2.39 -23.53
CA GLY A 94 10.60 1.97 -22.51
C GLY A 94 10.96 0.48 -22.55
N THR A 95 11.52 -0.01 -21.45
CA THR A 95 12.04 -1.39 -21.34
C THR A 95 10.92 -2.44 -21.22
N PRO A 96 11.19 -3.72 -21.54
CA PRO A 96 10.26 -4.82 -21.29
C PRO A 96 9.77 -4.86 -19.82
N ALA A 97 10.68 -4.63 -18.86
CA ALA A 97 10.36 -4.55 -17.44
C ALA A 97 9.28 -3.48 -17.12
N GLN A 98 9.38 -2.30 -17.74
CA GLN A 98 8.42 -1.21 -17.55
C GLN A 98 7.06 -1.52 -18.18
N ARG A 99 7.02 -2.26 -19.30
CA ARG A 99 5.76 -2.63 -19.97
C ARG A 99 5.03 -3.77 -19.28
N MET A 100 5.76 -4.76 -18.77
CA MET A 100 5.23 -5.92 -18.06
C MET A 100 4.86 -5.61 -16.59
N THR A 101 5.47 -4.60 -15.96
CA THR A 101 5.10 -4.16 -14.61
C THR A 101 3.93 -3.19 -14.68
N LEU A 102 2.73 -3.60 -14.25
CA LEU A 102 1.49 -2.80 -14.36
C LEU A 102 1.64 -1.35 -13.88
N ALA A 103 2.11 -1.10 -12.65
CA ALA A 103 2.32 0.27 -12.17
C ALA A 103 3.26 1.12 -13.06
N GLN A 104 4.30 0.53 -13.65
CA GLN A 104 5.23 1.25 -14.54
C GLN A 104 4.63 1.49 -15.93
N SER A 105 3.86 0.52 -16.44
CA SER A 105 3.11 0.61 -17.69
C SER A 105 2.00 1.66 -17.60
N ALA A 106 1.32 1.72 -16.46
CA ALA A 106 0.35 2.77 -16.12
C ALA A 106 1.02 4.15 -15.99
N ASP A 107 2.19 4.27 -15.38
CA ASP A 107 2.92 5.55 -15.31
C ASP A 107 3.36 6.03 -16.70
N LEU A 108 3.82 5.11 -17.56
CA LEU A 108 4.11 5.42 -18.96
C LEU A 108 2.87 5.94 -19.72
N PHE A 109 1.68 5.37 -19.48
CA PHE A 109 0.44 5.85 -20.09
C PHE A 109 0.03 7.22 -19.51
N LEU A 110 -0.06 7.34 -18.18
CA LEU A 110 -0.53 8.53 -17.48
C LEU A 110 0.45 9.72 -17.56
N SER A 111 1.73 9.49 -17.84
CA SER A 111 2.71 10.54 -18.16
C SER A 111 2.54 11.16 -19.55
N ARG A 112 1.79 10.49 -20.45
CA ARG A 112 1.43 10.98 -21.78
C ARG A 112 -0.01 11.53 -21.84
N LEU A 113 -0.83 11.33 -20.80
CA LEU A 113 -2.19 11.85 -20.72
C LEU A 113 -2.17 13.38 -20.66
N SER A 114 -2.96 14.03 -21.53
CA SER A 114 -2.98 15.49 -21.65
C SER A 114 -3.76 16.15 -20.50
N GLY A 115 -3.25 17.26 -19.96
CA GLY A 115 -3.80 17.93 -18.76
C GLY A 115 -5.22 18.50 -18.91
N ASP A 116 -5.76 18.57 -20.14
CA ASP A 116 -7.15 18.92 -20.42
C ASP A 116 -8.13 17.73 -20.30
N TYR A 117 -7.67 16.54 -19.89
CA TYR A 117 -8.50 15.32 -19.84
C TYR A 117 -9.78 15.45 -18.99
N HIS A 118 -9.78 16.31 -17.97
CA HIS A 118 -10.97 16.58 -17.15
C HIS A 118 -12.19 17.08 -17.98
N THR A 119 -11.96 17.63 -19.18
CA THR A 119 -13.02 18.01 -20.14
C THR A 119 -13.84 16.82 -20.64
N ALA A 120 -13.36 15.58 -20.47
CA ALA A 120 -14.08 14.36 -20.80
C ALA A 120 -15.08 13.89 -19.72
N ALA A 121 -15.27 14.64 -18.64
CA ALA A 121 -16.23 14.31 -17.59
C ALA A 121 -17.65 14.13 -18.17
N GLY A 122 -18.20 12.90 -18.06
CA GLY A 122 -19.50 12.54 -18.63
C GLY A 122 -19.52 12.38 -20.16
N ASN A 123 -18.37 12.33 -20.85
CA ASN A 123 -18.27 12.25 -22.30
C ASN A 123 -17.38 11.05 -22.75
N PRO A 124 -17.97 9.86 -22.96
CA PRO A 124 -17.25 8.64 -23.36
C PRO A 124 -16.43 8.79 -24.64
N ALA A 125 -16.95 9.52 -25.63
CA ALA A 125 -16.28 9.73 -26.91
C ALA A 125 -15.02 10.59 -26.76
N LEU A 126 -15.10 11.66 -25.97
CA LEU A 126 -13.94 12.52 -25.70
C LEU A 126 -12.92 11.81 -24.80
N ALA A 127 -13.36 11.00 -23.83
CA ALA A 127 -12.48 10.14 -23.03
C ALA A 127 -11.72 9.14 -23.91
N GLY A 128 -12.41 8.48 -24.86
CA GLY A 128 -11.78 7.63 -25.86
C GLY A 128 -10.77 8.38 -26.75
N GLN A 129 -11.04 9.64 -27.10
CA GLN A 129 -10.09 10.50 -27.80
C GLN A 129 -8.87 10.91 -26.95
N PHE A 130 -8.93 10.87 -25.62
CA PHE A 130 -7.76 11.02 -24.76
C PHE A 130 -6.92 9.74 -24.73
N ALA A 131 -7.54 8.56 -24.54
CA ALA A 131 -6.86 7.26 -24.64
C ALA A 131 -6.18 7.07 -26.01
N GLN A 132 -6.89 7.36 -27.11
CA GLN A 132 -6.35 7.31 -28.47
C GLN A 132 -5.17 8.27 -28.68
N ARG A 133 -5.19 9.47 -28.09
CA ARG A 133 -4.06 10.42 -28.18
C ARG A 133 -2.80 9.91 -27.48
N VAL A 134 -2.95 9.03 -26.49
CA VAL A 134 -1.83 8.38 -25.78
C VAL A 134 -1.32 7.16 -26.56
N GLN A 135 -2.22 6.27 -27.00
CA GLN A 135 -1.85 4.99 -27.65
C GLN A 135 -1.50 5.11 -29.14
N GLY A 136 -2.21 5.97 -29.88
CA GLY A 136 -2.05 6.10 -31.33
C GLY A 136 -2.51 4.86 -32.13
N SER A 137 -3.48 4.09 -31.63
CA SER A 137 -3.90 2.83 -32.27
C SER A 137 -4.65 3.04 -33.60
N ALA A 138 -4.83 1.97 -34.37
CA ALA A 138 -5.56 2.01 -35.64
C ALA A 138 -7.10 2.10 -35.50
N TYR A 139 -7.64 2.04 -34.26
CA TYR A 139 -9.08 1.90 -34.01
C TYR A 139 -9.58 2.86 -32.93
N PRO A 140 -9.62 4.18 -33.22
CA PRO A 140 -9.85 5.23 -32.23
C PRO A 140 -11.18 5.10 -31.46
N ASP A 141 -12.22 4.59 -32.13
CA ASP A 141 -13.57 4.50 -31.58
C ASP A 141 -13.79 3.31 -30.61
N ARG A 142 -12.76 2.49 -30.35
CA ARG A 142 -12.88 1.34 -29.42
C ARG A 142 -12.91 1.76 -27.97
N TYR A 143 -12.01 2.65 -27.52
CA TYR A 143 -11.88 3.02 -26.11
C TYR A 143 -13.19 3.54 -25.50
N ALA A 144 -13.95 4.33 -26.26
CA ALA A 144 -15.24 4.87 -25.83
C ALA A 144 -16.29 3.80 -25.49
N GLN A 145 -16.18 2.58 -26.05
CA GLN A 145 -17.11 1.47 -25.83
C GLN A 145 -16.93 0.83 -24.44
N HIS A 146 -15.74 0.96 -23.86
CA HIS A 146 -15.41 0.41 -22.54
C HIS A 146 -15.52 1.47 -21.42
N TRP A 147 -16.16 2.61 -21.67
CA TRP A 147 -16.40 3.65 -20.65
C TRP A 147 -17.17 3.11 -19.44
N ASP A 148 -18.29 2.41 -19.67
CA ASP A 148 -19.11 1.85 -18.59
C ASP A 148 -18.40 0.66 -17.91
N GLU A 149 -17.72 -0.21 -18.65
CA GLU A 149 -16.90 -1.29 -18.08
C GLU A 149 -15.81 -0.73 -17.15
N ALA A 150 -15.06 0.27 -17.61
CA ALA A 150 -14.00 0.91 -16.85
C ALA A 150 -14.54 1.64 -15.61
N TRP A 151 -15.63 2.39 -15.75
CA TRP A 151 -16.28 3.04 -14.61
C TRP A 151 -16.78 2.04 -13.57
N ASP A 152 -17.41 0.94 -13.99
CA ASP A 152 -17.96 -0.03 -13.04
C ASP A 152 -16.87 -0.90 -12.40
N VAL A 153 -15.78 -1.22 -13.11
CA VAL A 153 -14.59 -1.82 -12.48
C VAL A 153 -13.97 -0.84 -11.48
N VAL A 154 -13.72 0.42 -11.85
CA VAL A 154 -13.14 1.43 -10.96
C VAL A 154 -14.03 1.67 -9.74
N ARG A 155 -15.36 1.75 -9.90
CA ARG A 155 -16.29 1.84 -8.77
C ARG A 155 -16.24 0.61 -7.87
N ARG A 156 -16.20 -0.62 -8.40
CA ARG A 156 -16.05 -1.83 -7.56
C ARG A 156 -14.66 -1.91 -6.90
N ALA A 157 -13.65 -1.35 -7.54
CA ALA A 157 -12.27 -1.30 -7.04
C ALA A 157 -12.08 -0.31 -5.88
N LEU A 158 -12.81 0.81 -5.90
CA LEU A 158 -12.72 1.94 -4.97
C LEU A 158 -13.89 2.07 -3.97
N ALA A 159 -15.00 1.36 -4.17
CA ALA A 159 -16.14 1.39 -3.25
C ALA A 159 -15.74 0.88 -1.86
N THR A 160 -16.11 1.63 -0.81
CA THR A 160 -15.90 1.25 0.60
C THR A 160 -16.87 0.16 1.10
N THR A 161 -17.33 -0.70 0.19
CA THR A 161 -18.17 -1.87 0.43
C THR A 161 -17.69 -2.96 -0.54
N PRO A 162 -16.98 -4.00 -0.09
CA PRO A 162 -16.44 -5.01 -0.99
C PRO A 162 -17.53 -5.78 -1.76
N PRO A 163 -17.31 -6.13 -3.04
CA PRO A 163 -18.03 -7.22 -3.68
C PRO A 163 -17.85 -8.54 -2.91
N GLU A 164 -18.83 -9.44 -2.97
CA GLU A 164 -18.66 -10.82 -2.52
C GLU A 164 -17.89 -11.60 -3.59
N GLY A 165 -16.63 -11.92 -3.30
CA GLY A 165 -15.67 -12.51 -4.23
C GLY A 165 -14.74 -11.47 -4.86
N ASP A 166 -13.42 -11.62 -4.86
CA ASP A 166 -12.61 -12.76 -4.38
C ASP A 166 -11.92 -12.48 -3.04
N ASN A 167 -12.11 -13.38 -2.07
CA ASN A 167 -11.19 -13.46 -0.94
C ASN A 167 -9.89 -14.12 -1.42
N VAL A 168 -8.76 -13.41 -1.40
CA VAL A 168 -7.45 -14.08 -1.37
C VAL A 168 -7.28 -14.69 0.02
N GLY A 169 -7.93 -15.83 0.23
CA GLY A 169 -8.15 -16.44 1.53
C GLY A 169 -6.86 -16.97 2.14
N TYR A 170 -6.13 -16.11 2.85
CA TYR A 170 -5.02 -16.53 3.70
C TYR A 170 -5.52 -17.54 4.71
N THR A 171 -5.16 -18.80 4.46
CA THR A 171 -5.53 -19.99 5.22
C THR A 171 -4.27 -20.62 5.79
N GLY A 172 -4.38 -21.20 6.98
CA GLY A 172 -3.21 -21.60 7.77
C GLY A 172 -2.60 -20.42 8.52
N ASP A 173 -1.61 -20.73 9.36
CA ASP A 173 -1.12 -19.80 10.37
C ASP A 173 -0.34 -18.62 9.74
N PRO A 174 -0.63 -17.36 10.15
CA PRO A 174 -0.07 -16.14 9.56
C PRO A 174 1.40 -15.92 9.94
N VAL A 175 2.29 -16.77 9.46
CA VAL A 175 3.76 -16.67 9.67
C VAL A 175 4.36 -15.36 9.14
N TRP A 176 3.63 -14.66 8.26
CA TRP A 176 3.91 -13.33 7.72
C TRP A 176 3.60 -12.18 8.68
N LEU A 177 2.95 -12.43 9.83
CA LEU A 177 2.45 -11.39 10.73
C LEU A 177 3.57 -10.53 11.31
N GLU A 178 4.75 -11.11 11.56
CA GLU A 178 5.95 -10.36 11.97
C GLU A 178 6.40 -9.37 10.91
N ASP A 179 6.53 -9.78 9.64
CA ASP A 179 7.04 -8.89 8.58
C ASP A 179 6.08 -7.72 8.32
N VAL A 180 4.77 -8.02 8.32
CA VAL A 180 3.69 -7.04 8.12
C VAL A 180 3.60 -6.04 9.27
N LEU A 181 3.61 -6.51 10.51
CA LEU A 181 3.63 -5.61 11.67
C LEU A 181 4.95 -4.85 11.77
N ARG A 182 6.10 -5.45 11.40
CA ARG A 182 7.41 -4.79 11.47
C ARG A 182 7.51 -3.63 10.47
N ALA A 183 6.91 -3.78 9.29
CA ALA A 183 6.87 -2.74 8.27
C ALA A 183 6.08 -1.49 8.71
N ALA A 184 4.94 -1.67 9.39
CA ALA A 184 4.10 -0.55 9.85
C ALA A 184 4.49 0.01 11.23
N LEU A 185 4.90 -0.86 12.16
CA LEU A 185 5.13 -0.47 13.55
C LEU A 185 6.58 -0.07 13.84
N GLY A 186 7.55 -0.53 13.05
CA GLY A 186 8.97 -0.21 13.24
C GLY A 186 9.49 -0.68 14.61
N ASP A 187 10.00 0.25 15.42
CA ASP A 187 10.51 -0.02 16.77
C ASP A 187 9.40 -0.33 17.79
N ARG A 188 8.13 -0.11 17.44
CA ARG A 188 6.98 -0.40 18.30
C ARG A 188 6.64 -1.90 18.33
N LEU A 189 7.07 -2.68 17.35
CA LEU A 189 6.92 -4.13 17.37
C LEU A 189 7.99 -4.78 18.26
N VAL A 190 7.54 -5.44 19.32
CA VAL A 190 8.32 -6.39 20.12
C VAL A 190 7.92 -7.80 19.68
N VAL A 191 8.88 -8.64 19.31
CA VAL A 191 8.62 -10.01 18.86
C VAL A 191 9.03 -10.98 19.95
N GLU A 192 8.06 -11.69 20.53
CA GLU A 192 8.32 -12.60 21.64
C GLU A 192 8.94 -13.91 21.14
N ALA A 193 9.99 -14.37 21.83
CA ALA A 193 10.68 -15.60 21.45
C ALA A 193 9.70 -16.79 21.38
N GLY A 194 9.74 -17.56 20.28
CA GLY A 194 8.86 -18.71 20.06
C GLY A 194 7.41 -18.38 19.66
N TRP A 195 7.11 -17.16 19.18
CA TRP A 195 5.75 -16.79 18.75
C TRP A 195 5.19 -17.69 17.63
N LYS A 196 6.06 -18.15 16.71
CA LYS A 196 5.72 -19.05 15.59
C LYS A 196 5.34 -20.47 16.05
N ASP A 197 5.62 -20.83 17.29
CA ASP A 197 5.34 -22.15 17.87
C ASP A 197 4.07 -22.15 18.75
N ARG A 198 3.35 -21.02 18.83
CA ARG A 198 2.20 -20.83 19.75
C ARG A 198 0.85 -20.70 19.06
N GLY A 199 -0.12 -21.35 19.68
CA GLY A 199 -1.56 -21.28 19.44
C GLY A 199 -2.27 -22.30 20.34
N THR A 200 -3.59 -22.27 20.42
CA THR A 200 -4.40 -23.17 21.26
C THR A 200 -4.66 -24.54 20.62
N GLY A 201 -3.89 -24.89 19.59
CA GLY A 201 -4.11 -26.07 18.74
C GLY A 201 -5.02 -25.81 17.54
N GLY A 202 -4.89 -26.68 16.52
CA GLY A 202 -5.41 -26.40 15.18
C GLY A 202 -4.53 -25.41 14.42
N GLN A 203 -5.06 -24.88 13.32
CA GLN A 203 -4.47 -23.79 12.55
C GLN A 203 -5.48 -22.67 12.38
N MET A 204 -5.02 -21.46 12.02
CA MET A 204 -5.92 -20.43 11.51
C MET A 204 -6.63 -20.90 10.24
N GLY A 205 -7.93 -20.63 10.15
CA GLY A 205 -8.73 -20.83 8.95
C GLY A 205 -8.52 -19.70 7.95
N ASP A 206 -9.52 -19.43 7.11
CA ASP A 206 -9.52 -18.27 6.22
C ASP A 206 -9.65 -16.98 7.05
N ILE A 207 -8.53 -16.30 7.30
CA ILE A 207 -8.47 -15.13 8.18
C ILE A 207 -9.39 -14.05 7.62
N TRP A 208 -10.47 -13.75 8.34
CA TRP A 208 -11.53 -12.81 7.94
C TRP A 208 -11.11 -11.35 8.17
N GLY A 209 -10.25 -11.11 9.17
CA GLY A 209 -9.86 -9.76 9.61
C GLY A 209 -9.29 -9.73 11.03
N VAL A 210 -9.52 -8.62 11.74
CA VAL A 210 -8.94 -8.28 13.05
C VAL A 210 -10.03 -8.13 14.13
N MET A 211 -9.74 -8.56 15.35
CA MET A 211 -10.56 -8.31 16.54
C MET A 211 -9.82 -7.47 17.57
N ILE A 212 -10.40 -6.34 17.95
CA ILE A 212 -9.87 -5.45 19.00
C ILE A 212 -10.54 -5.78 20.33
N HIS A 213 -9.73 -6.01 21.35
CA HIS A 213 -10.16 -6.25 22.72
C HIS A 213 -9.62 -5.17 23.67
N HIS A 214 -10.07 -5.22 24.92
CA HIS A 214 -9.25 -4.77 26.02
C HIS A 214 -9.13 -5.89 27.05
N THR A 215 -7.97 -5.92 27.69
CA THR A 215 -7.60 -6.93 28.70
C THR A 215 -8.38 -6.77 30.00
N GLY A 216 -8.94 -5.58 30.24
CA GLY A 216 -9.54 -5.18 31.51
C GLY A 216 -8.50 -4.69 32.52
N ASN A 217 -7.23 -4.48 32.12
CA ASN A 217 -6.16 -4.00 32.99
C ASN A 217 -5.03 -3.32 32.20
N ASP A 218 -4.73 -2.05 32.51
CA ASP A 218 -3.60 -1.30 31.95
C ASP A 218 -2.21 -1.88 32.30
N ARG A 219 -2.16 -2.83 33.25
CA ARG A 219 -0.94 -3.54 33.68
C ARG A 219 -0.90 -5.00 33.23
N GLU A 220 -1.64 -5.37 32.18
CA GLU A 220 -1.55 -6.72 31.61
C GLU A 220 -0.16 -6.98 31.01
N THR A 221 0.25 -8.25 31.00
CA THR A 221 1.60 -8.70 30.70
C THR A 221 1.63 -9.68 29.54
N VAL A 222 2.76 -9.72 28.83
CA VAL A 222 3.05 -10.74 27.82
C VAL A 222 2.83 -12.16 28.37
N ALA A 223 3.19 -12.42 29.64
CA ALA A 223 3.01 -13.73 30.26
C ALA A 223 1.53 -14.09 30.47
N GLY A 224 0.72 -13.15 30.97
CA GLY A 224 -0.73 -13.36 31.16
C GLY A 224 -1.47 -13.63 29.84
N ILE A 225 -1.09 -12.94 28.76
CA ILE A 225 -1.62 -13.22 27.43
C ILE A 225 -1.08 -14.53 26.85
N ARG A 226 0.22 -14.81 26.97
CA ARG A 226 0.87 -16.01 26.41
C ARG A 226 0.42 -17.31 27.07
N ASP A 227 0.44 -17.35 28.39
CA ASP A 227 0.19 -18.56 29.20
C ASP A 227 -1.29 -18.67 29.58
N GLY A 228 -2.00 -17.53 29.59
CA GLY A 228 -3.40 -17.42 29.97
C GLY A 228 -3.61 -17.24 31.48
N ARG A 229 -4.79 -17.63 31.93
CA ARG A 229 -5.29 -17.46 33.29
C ARG A 229 -5.94 -18.75 33.80
N SER A 230 -6.22 -18.82 35.10
CA SER A 230 -6.66 -20.06 35.76
C SER A 230 -7.97 -20.66 35.22
N ASP A 231 -8.83 -19.86 34.59
CA ASP A 231 -10.08 -20.29 33.94
C ASP A 231 -9.96 -20.46 32.41
N LEU A 232 -8.87 -20.00 31.78
CA LEU A 232 -8.69 -20.03 30.32
C LEU A 232 -7.21 -20.07 29.94
N ALA A 233 -6.77 -21.21 29.41
CA ALA A 233 -5.40 -21.40 28.92
C ALA A 233 -5.09 -20.50 27.72
N GLY A 234 -3.86 -19.99 27.67
CA GLY A 234 -3.37 -19.16 26.57
C GLY A 234 -2.96 -19.94 25.32
N PRO A 235 -2.55 -19.23 24.25
CA PRO A 235 -2.49 -17.77 24.17
C PRO A 235 -3.89 -17.13 24.10
N LEU A 236 -4.06 -15.99 24.76
CA LEU A 236 -5.32 -15.23 24.80
C LEU A 236 -5.47 -14.26 23.63
N SER A 237 -4.40 -13.99 22.88
CA SER A 237 -4.41 -13.21 21.63
C SER A 237 -3.11 -13.44 20.84
N GLN A 238 -3.08 -13.05 19.56
CA GLN A 238 -1.86 -13.05 18.77
C GLN A 238 -0.93 -11.90 19.17
N CYS A 239 -1.47 -10.72 19.53
CA CYS A 239 -0.67 -9.60 20.05
C CYS A 239 -1.27 -8.94 21.32
N LEU A 240 -0.39 -8.35 22.14
CA LEU A 240 -0.72 -7.45 23.25
C LEU A 240 -0.20 -6.03 22.92
N ILE A 241 -1.05 -5.00 23.01
CA ILE A 241 -0.68 -3.60 22.80
C ILE A 241 -0.73 -2.83 24.13
N THR A 242 0.41 -2.33 24.59
CA THR A 242 0.60 -1.66 25.88
C THR A 242 0.32 -0.14 25.83
N PRO A 243 0.15 0.55 26.97
CA PRO A 243 -0.27 1.96 27.01
C PRO A 243 0.75 2.94 26.39
N ASP A 244 2.03 2.55 26.32
CA ASP A 244 3.13 3.26 25.66
C ASP A 244 3.21 3.01 24.15
N GLY A 245 2.30 2.20 23.59
CA GLY A 245 2.22 1.92 22.16
C GLY A 245 3.17 0.83 21.67
N LYS A 246 3.75 -0.01 22.54
CA LYS A 246 4.43 -1.23 22.07
C LYS A 246 3.41 -2.32 21.75
N CYS A 247 3.64 -3.05 20.66
CA CYS A 247 2.87 -4.21 20.23
C CYS A 247 3.74 -5.45 20.40
N HIS A 248 3.38 -6.33 21.32
CA HIS A 248 4.06 -7.59 21.59
C HIS A 248 3.41 -8.71 20.77
N LEU A 249 4.10 -9.23 19.76
CA LEU A 249 3.67 -10.36 18.96
C LEU A 249 3.98 -11.68 19.70
N ILE A 250 2.94 -12.38 20.13
CA ILE A 250 2.98 -13.45 21.13
C ILE A 250 2.74 -14.83 20.51
N ALA A 251 1.85 -14.94 19.54
CA ALA A 251 1.42 -16.21 18.94
C ALA A 251 1.07 -16.05 17.45
N VAL A 252 1.23 -17.14 16.68
CA VAL A 252 0.84 -17.20 15.27
C VAL A 252 -0.53 -17.83 15.07
N GLY A 253 -0.81 -18.95 15.77
CA GLY A 253 -1.99 -19.77 15.54
C GLY A 253 -3.26 -19.27 16.22
N PRO A 254 -4.30 -20.12 16.29
CA PRO A 254 -5.55 -19.80 16.98
C PRO A 254 -5.33 -19.41 18.44
N CYS A 255 -6.10 -18.43 18.92
CA CYS A 255 -5.97 -17.88 20.27
C CYS A 255 -7.33 -17.85 20.98
N ASN A 256 -7.35 -17.95 22.30
CA ASN A 256 -8.56 -18.04 23.13
C ASN A 256 -9.22 -16.66 23.39
N HIS A 257 -9.46 -15.90 22.32
CA HIS A 257 -9.86 -14.49 22.37
C HIS A 257 -11.36 -14.24 22.14
N ALA A 258 -11.95 -14.80 21.08
CA ALA A 258 -13.32 -14.47 20.64
C ALA A 258 -14.42 -15.29 21.36
N GLY A 259 -14.18 -16.59 21.60
CA GLY A 259 -15.12 -17.46 22.32
C GLY A 259 -16.52 -17.54 21.69
N ILE A 260 -17.57 -17.43 22.53
CA ILE A 260 -18.96 -17.54 22.09
C ILE A 260 -19.42 -16.24 21.42
N GLY A 261 -19.89 -16.29 20.18
CA GLY A 261 -20.39 -15.13 19.44
C GLY A 261 -20.59 -15.40 17.96
N LYS A 262 -20.95 -14.36 17.19
CA LYS A 262 -21.10 -14.37 15.72
C LYS A 262 -21.09 -12.94 15.17
N TYR A 263 -20.70 -12.77 13.91
CA TYR A 263 -20.76 -11.49 13.21
C TYR A 263 -21.08 -11.75 11.72
N PRO A 264 -21.66 -10.80 10.94
CA PRO A 264 -21.83 -10.99 9.49
C PRO A 264 -20.52 -11.40 8.81
N GLY A 265 -20.53 -12.51 8.07
CA GLY A 265 -19.33 -13.11 7.46
C GLY A 265 -18.47 -13.98 8.40
N ILE A 266 -18.78 -14.07 9.70
CA ILE A 266 -18.09 -14.94 10.67
C ILE A 266 -19.08 -15.90 11.31
N ALA A 267 -18.88 -17.20 11.07
CA ALA A 267 -19.70 -18.26 11.64
C ALA A 267 -19.72 -18.26 13.19
N ALA A 268 -20.75 -18.87 13.75
CA ALA A 268 -20.93 -18.90 15.20
C ALA A 268 -19.78 -19.64 15.90
N ASN A 269 -19.15 -18.97 16.86
CA ASN A 269 -18.06 -19.46 17.70
C ASN A 269 -16.75 -19.81 16.97
N THR A 270 -16.57 -19.42 15.69
CA THR A 270 -15.32 -19.67 14.94
C THR A 270 -14.27 -18.57 15.07
N GLY A 271 -14.55 -17.49 15.80
CA GLY A 271 -13.72 -16.27 15.85
C GLY A 271 -12.24 -16.54 16.15
N ASN A 272 -11.94 -17.43 17.11
CA ASN A 272 -10.57 -17.82 17.51
C ASN A 272 -9.68 -18.32 16.36
N GLN A 273 -10.27 -18.82 15.28
CA GLN A 273 -9.60 -19.36 14.08
C GLN A 273 -9.75 -18.44 12.86
N ARG A 274 -10.54 -17.37 12.97
CA ARG A 274 -10.96 -16.51 11.86
C ARG A 274 -10.44 -15.07 11.99
N LEU A 275 -9.89 -14.69 13.14
CA LEU A 275 -9.54 -13.31 13.47
C LEU A 275 -8.14 -13.22 14.07
N ILE A 276 -7.42 -12.16 13.75
CA ILE A 276 -6.22 -11.77 14.50
C ILE A 276 -6.69 -10.96 15.72
N GLY A 277 -6.52 -11.49 16.92
CA GLY A 277 -6.83 -10.82 18.17
C GLY A 277 -5.71 -9.86 18.59
N PHE A 278 -6.05 -8.59 18.78
CA PHE A 278 -5.21 -7.60 19.45
C PHE A 278 -5.82 -7.28 20.82
N GLU A 279 -5.17 -7.79 21.87
CA GLU A 279 -5.49 -7.44 23.25
C GLU A 279 -4.83 -6.12 23.62
N CYS A 280 -5.57 -5.20 24.21
CA CYS A 280 -5.07 -3.86 24.51
C CYS A 280 -5.14 -3.59 26.02
N ALA A 281 -4.00 -3.22 26.61
CA ALA A 281 -3.85 -2.98 28.04
C ALA A 281 -4.65 -1.74 28.50
N TRP A 282 -5.88 -1.94 28.96
CA TRP A 282 -6.84 -0.89 29.37
C TRP A 282 -8.03 -1.55 30.10
N PRO A 283 -8.73 -0.88 31.04
CA PRO A 283 -8.48 0.45 31.62
C PRO A 283 -7.57 0.38 32.86
N THR A 284 -7.29 1.52 33.47
CA THR A 284 -6.59 1.59 34.75
C THR A 284 -7.48 1.09 35.88
N ILE A 285 -7.19 -0.12 36.37
CA ILE A 285 -7.86 -0.68 37.54
C ILE A 285 -7.28 -0.07 38.81
N GLN A 286 -8.19 0.39 39.67
CA GLN A 286 -7.93 0.95 41.00
C GLN A 286 -7.75 -0.16 42.06
N PRO A 287 -7.13 0.12 43.23
CA PRO A 287 -6.94 -0.87 44.28
C PRO A 287 -8.22 -1.49 44.88
N ASP A 288 -9.38 -0.87 44.67
CA ASP A 288 -10.70 -1.37 45.08
C ASP A 288 -11.44 -2.15 43.97
N GLY A 289 -10.80 -2.35 42.80
CA GLY A 289 -11.39 -3.00 41.63
C GLY A 289 -12.27 -2.08 40.77
N SER A 290 -12.39 -0.79 41.11
CA SER A 290 -13.10 0.19 40.28
C SER A 290 -12.25 0.66 39.08
N PHE A 291 -12.91 1.25 38.08
CA PHE A 291 -12.27 1.86 36.92
C PHE A 291 -13.19 2.91 36.28
N ASP A 292 -12.62 3.86 35.55
CA ASP A 292 -13.40 4.84 34.78
C ASP A 292 -13.76 4.30 33.39
N LYS A 293 -15.05 4.11 33.13
CA LYS A 293 -15.58 3.73 31.81
C LYS A 293 -15.39 4.83 30.76
N GLY A 294 -15.18 6.08 31.18
CA GLY A 294 -14.86 7.23 30.36
C GLY A 294 -13.37 7.42 30.09
N GLN A 295 -12.49 6.57 30.64
CA GLN A 295 -11.04 6.77 30.57
C GLN A 295 -10.56 6.96 29.11
N ARG A 296 -9.88 8.07 28.85
CA ARG A 296 -9.27 8.34 27.55
C ARG A 296 -8.20 7.29 27.26
N TRP A 297 -8.24 6.72 26.05
CA TRP A 297 -7.20 5.83 25.59
C TRP A 297 -5.87 6.58 25.35
N PRO A 298 -4.72 6.00 25.69
CA PRO A 298 -3.41 6.55 25.32
C PRO A 298 -3.26 6.68 23.81
N ASP A 299 -2.75 7.83 23.35
CA ASP A 299 -2.61 8.11 21.91
C ASP A 299 -1.66 7.10 21.22
N ALA A 300 -0.51 6.81 21.84
CA ALA A 300 0.46 5.83 21.31
C ALA A 300 -0.12 4.41 21.18
N GLN A 301 -1.04 4.03 22.07
CA GLN A 301 -1.75 2.76 22.02
C GLN A 301 -2.75 2.76 20.85
N ILE A 302 -3.58 3.81 20.72
CA ILE A 302 -4.55 3.98 19.61
C ILE A 302 -3.88 4.00 18.23
N ILE A 303 -2.77 4.72 18.08
CA ILE A 303 -1.99 4.81 16.85
C ILE A 303 -1.50 3.40 16.46
N THR A 304 -0.89 2.68 17.42
CA THR A 304 -0.42 1.29 17.21
C THR A 304 -1.54 0.30 16.93
N MET A 305 -2.71 0.45 17.57
CA MET A 305 -3.90 -0.35 17.27
C MET A 305 -4.37 -0.13 15.83
N ARG A 306 -4.37 1.12 15.36
CA ARG A 306 -4.77 1.48 13.99
C ARG A 306 -3.77 0.94 12.97
N ASP A 307 -2.47 1.25 13.12
CA ASP A 307 -1.40 0.81 12.21
C ASP A 307 -1.34 -0.71 12.08
N ALA A 308 -1.37 -1.43 13.21
CA ALA A 308 -1.33 -2.89 13.22
C ALA A 308 -2.55 -3.49 12.50
N THR A 309 -3.72 -2.85 12.64
CA THR A 309 -4.94 -3.26 11.96
C THR A 309 -4.85 -2.97 10.47
N ALA A 310 -4.47 -1.76 10.07
CA ALA A 310 -4.33 -1.36 8.67
C ALA A 310 -3.33 -2.27 7.94
N ALA A 311 -2.17 -2.54 8.53
CA ALA A 311 -1.16 -3.44 7.97
C ALA A 311 -1.70 -4.86 7.74
N VAL A 312 -2.40 -5.44 8.73
CA VAL A 312 -3.01 -6.78 8.61
C VAL A 312 -4.11 -6.80 7.55
N LEU A 313 -5.00 -5.81 7.52
CA LEU A 313 -6.09 -5.77 6.54
C LEU A 313 -5.58 -5.52 5.11
N THR A 314 -4.60 -4.64 4.94
CA THR A 314 -3.90 -4.45 3.66
C THR A 314 -3.21 -5.73 3.19
N LYS A 315 -2.56 -6.49 4.08
CA LYS A 315 -1.98 -7.79 3.75
C LYS A 315 -3.02 -8.81 3.27
N LEU A 316 -4.19 -8.84 3.92
CA LEU A 316 -5.31 -9.72 3.58
C LEU A 316 -6.09 -9.27 2.33
N GLY A 317 -5.86 -8.04 1.84
CA GLY A 317 -6.59 -7.46 0.71
C GLY A 317 -7.98 -6.92 1.07
N TYR A 318 -8.18 -6.52 2.33
CA TYR A 318 -9.47 -6.12 2.89
C TYR A 318 -9.55 -4.65 3.31
N GLY A 319 -10.77 -4.11 3.31
CA GLY A 319 -11.09 -2.80 3.87
C GLY A 319 -11.34 -2.83 5.37
N ALA A 320 -11.55 -1.64 5.95
CA ALA A 320 -11.83 -1.49 7.38
C ALA A 320 -13.17 -2.10 7.85
N ASP A 321 -14.01 -2.61 6.94
CA ASP A 321 -15.16 -3.47 7.29
C ASP A 321 -14.72 -4.73 8.06
N ARG A 322 -13.45 -5.14 7.90
CA ARG A 322 -12.85 -6.34 8.50
C ARG A 322 -12.13 -6.12 9.83
N VAL A 323 -12.36 -5.01 10.53
CA VAL A 323 -12.05 -4.92 11.97
C VAL A 323 -13.32 -4.84 12.81
N ILE A 324 -13.39 -5.59 13.90
CA ILE A 324 -14.50 -5.60 14.86
C ILE A 324 -14.01 -5.50 16.31
N GLY A 325 -14.82 -4.91 17.17
CA GLY A 325 -14.65 -5.02 18.62
C GLY A 325 -15.33 -6.29 19.15
N HIS A 326 -14.84 -6.87 20.26
CA HIS A 326 -15.46 -8.07 20.83
C HIS A 326 -16.95 -7.88 21.15
N LYS A 327 -17.33 -6.68 21.60
CA LYS A 327 -18.72 -6.24 21.82
C LYS A 327 -19.65 -6.30 20.60
N GLU A 328 -19.10 -6.36 19.38
CA GLU A 328 -19.89 -6.52 18.13
C GLU A 328 -20.07 -8.00 17.76
N TYR A 329 -19.15 -8.89 18.18
CA TYR A 329 -19.21 -10.34 17.98
C TYR A 329 -20.01 -11.06 19.07
N ALA A 330 -19.84 -10.64 20.33
CA ALA A 330 -20.42 -11.25 21.52
C ALA A 330 -21.52 -10.35 22.09
N THR A 331 -22.66 -10.31 21.38
CA THR A 331 -23.79 -9.40 21.61
C THR A 331 -24.96 -10.03 22.38
N ALA A 332 -24.91 -11.33 22.69
CA ALA A 332 -26.05 -12.10 23.18
C ALA A 332 -25.69 -13.03 24.34
N ALA A 333 -26.63 -13.23 25.28
CA ALA A 333 -26.45 -14.16 26.39
C ALA A 333 -26.16 -15.60 25.89
N PRO A 334 -25.26 -16.36 26.54
CA PRO A 334 -24.63 -16.05 27.82
C PRO A 334 -23.39 -15.14 27.75
N ASN A 335 -22.84 -14.85 26.57
CA ASN A 335 -21.61 -14.07 26.42
C ASN A 335 -21.89 -12.68 25.81
N VAL A 336 -22.20 -11.71 26.67
CA VAL A 336 -22.30 -10.29 26.28
C VAL A 336 -21.00 -9.58 26.66
N LYS A 337 -20.31 -9.00 25.67
CA LYS A 337 -19.04 -8.28 25.85
C LYS A 337 -19.20 -6.78 25.70
N TRP A 338 -18.24 -6.04 26.25
CA TRP A 338 -18.19 -4.57 26.19
C TRP A 338 -16.83 -4.05 25.70
N ASP A 339 -15.82 -4.91 25.61
CA ASP A 339 -14.50 -4.64 25.03
C ASP A 339 -14.59 -4.38 23.51
N PRO A 340 -13.82 -3.43 22.93
CA PRO A 340 -12.76 -2.61 23.55
C PRO A 340 -13.29 -1.31 24.20
N GLY A 341 -14.39 -1.38 24.92
CA GLY A 341 -14.80 -0.34 25.87
C GLY A 341 -15.50 0.84 25.22
N ASN A 342 -15.07 2.04 25.59
CA ASN A 342 -15.59 3.31 25.11
C ASN A 342 -15.12 3.70 23.69
N ILE A 343 -14.27 2.92 23.02
CA ILE A 343 -13.94 3.13 21.60
C ILE A 343 -15.21 3.02 20.75
N ASP A 344 -15.51 4.05 19.96
CA ASP A 344 -16.50 3.95 18.89
C ASP A 344 -15.88 3.18 17.71
N MET A 345 -16.48 2.04 17.35
CA MET A 345 -15.93 1.17 16.30
C MET A 345 -16.21 1.70 14.89
N GLY A 346 -17.18 2.60 14.70
CA GLY A 346 -17.37 3.31 13.43
C GLY A 346 -16.26 4.34 13.22
N TRP A 347 -15.93 5.10 14.25
CA TRP A 347 -14.76 6.00 14.25
C TRP A 347 -13.45 5.23 14.04
N PHE A 348 -13.21 4.15 14.80
CA PHE A 348 -11.96 3.40 14.68
C PHE A 348 -11.78 2.78 13.29
N ARG A 349 -12.85 2.26 12.67
CA ARG A 349 -12.84 1.86 11.25
C ARG A 349 -12.54 3.02 10.31
N GLY A 350 -13.05 4.22 10.60
CA GLY A 350 -12.73 5.45 9.87
C GLY A 350 -11.25 5.81 9.92
N GLU A 351 -10.58 5.66 11.08
CA GLU A 351 -9.14 5.86 11.18
C GLU A 351 -8.35 4.77 10.44
N VAL A 352 -8.72 3.49 10.59
CA VAL A 352 -8.11 2.37 9.85
C VAL A 352 -8.28 2.51 8.33
N ALA A 353 -9.43 3.02 7.86
CA ALA A 353 -9.66 3.26 6.44
C ALA A 353 -8.78 4.39 5.87
N LYS A 354 -8.53 5.46 6.63
CA LYS A 354 -7.57 6.52 6.26
C LYS A 354 -6.15 5.96 6.12
N ASP A 355 -5.75 5.12 7.08
CA ASP A 355 -4.43 4.48 7.16
C ASP A 355 -4.18 3.56 5.94
N ILE A 356 -5.13 2.66 5.64
CA ILE A 356 -5.13 1.82 4.42
C ILE A 356 -5.06 2.68 3.14
N ALA A 357 -5.66 3.87 3.14
CA ALA A 357 -5.62 4.83 2.03
C ALA A 357 -4.35 5.71 1.98
N GLY A 358 -3.35 5.48 2.85
CA GLY A 358 -2.09 6.23 2.88
C GLY A 358 -2.19 7.64 3.47
N TYR A 359 -3.21 7.92 4.28
CA TYR A 359 -3.38 9.22 4.93
C TYR A 359 -2.26 9.52 5.93
N GLN A 360 -1.64 10.69 5.82
CA GLN A 360 -0.60 11.15 6.74
C GLN A 360 -1.23 11.77 8.00
N PHE A 361 -1.18 11.05 9.12
CA PHE A 361 -1.70 11.53 10.39
C PHE A 361 -0.78 12.59 11.03
N PRO A 362 -1.35 13.65 11.63
CA PRO A 362 -0.56 14.68 12.32
C PRO A 362 0.27 14.12 13.49
N GLY A 363 1.59 14.22 13.38
CA GLY A 363 2.54 13.80 14.42
C GLY A 363 3.16 12.41 14.24
N GLU A 364 2.73 11.65 13.22
CA GLU A 364 3.26 10.31 12.93
C GLU A 364 4.33 10.29 11.84
N THR A 365 4.59 11.44 11.21
CA THR A 365 5.86 11.64 10.51
C THR A 365 7.00 11.44 11.51
N PRO A 366 7.96 10.52 11.28
CA PRO A 366 9.14 10.45 12.12
C PRO A 366 9.83 11.82 12.10
N VAL A 367 10.14 12.37 13.27
CA VAL A 367 11.10 13.48 13.36
C VAL A 367 12.47 12.88 13.05
N VAL A 368 12.76 12.74 11.76
CA VAL A 368 14.10 12.48 11.25
C VAL A 368 14.94 13.69 11.65
N GLN A 369 15.61 13.60 12.80
CA GLN A 369 16.70 14.52 13.11
C GLN A 369 17.74 14.35 11.99
N PRO A 370 17.97 15.38 11.17
CA PRO A 370 18.93 15.23 10.08
C PRO A 370 20.34 15.07 10.67
N PRO A 371 21.18 14.17 10.14
CA PRO A 371 22.63 14.34 10.29
C PRO A 371 23.05 15.68 9.67
N ASP A 372 24.11 16.30 10.20
CA ASP A 372 24.49 17.68 9.87
C ASP A 372 24.64 17.93 8.34
N PRO A 373 24.03 18.99 7.76
CA PRO A 373 23.69 18.97 6.32
C PRO A 373 24.69 19.61 5.35
N SER A 374 25.20 18.82 4.36
CA SER A 374 25.61 19.11 2.94
C SER A 374 26.35 17.88 2.35
N PRO A 375 26.67 17.73 1.03
CA PRO A 375 26.17 18.33 -0.25
C PRO A 375 25.44 17.27 -1.19
N THR A 376 24.87 17.45 -2.41
CA THR A 376 24.52 18.56 -3.35
C THR A 376 23.54 18.10 -4.47
N ALA A 377 22.58 18.95 -4.91
CA ALA A 377 22.07 19.16 -6.29
C ALA A 377 21.00 20.30 -6.32
N ILE A 378 19.70 20.04 -6.59
CA ILE A 378 18.51 20.89 -6.26
C ILE A 378 17.32 19.94 -5.91
N PRO A 379 16.91 19.67 -4.63
CA PRO A 379 16.09 20.47 -3.68
C PRO A 379 16.62 21.77 -3.03
N ALA A 380 15.88 22.31 -2.06
CA ALA A 380 16.07 23.64 -1.45
C ALA A 380 17.30 23.77 -0.53
N ASP A 381 17.72 22.70 0.13
CA ASP A 381 19.03 22.59 0.79
C ASP A 381 20.13 22.35 -0.24
N PHE A 382 19.81 21.55 -1.24
CA PHE A 382 20.64 21.09 -2.34
C PHE A 382 21.11 22.30 -3.20
N ASP A 383 20.31 23.36 -3.39
CA ASP A 383 20.69 24.63 -4.05
C ASP A 383 21.85 25.34 -3.33
N LYS A 384 21.75 25.48 -2.00
CA LYS A 384 22.83 25.97 -1.10
C LYS A 384 24.09 25.11 -1.22
N GLN A 385 23.93 23.83 -1.52
CA GLN A 385 25.03 22.89 -1.60
C GLN A 385 25.70 22.90 -2.99
N THR A 386 24.95 23.11 -4.08
CA THR A 386 25.50 23.45 -5.40
C THR A 386 26.38 24.70 -5.29
N PHE A 387 25.89 25.73 -4.58
CA PHE A 387 26.68 26.91 -4.25
C PHE A 387 27.96 26.56 -3.46
N GLN A 388 27.90 25.66 -2.48
CA GLN A 388 29.09 25.23 -1.72
C GLN A 388 30.09 24.37 -2.52
N GLN A 389 29.65 23.51 -3.45
CA GLN A 389 30.59 22.74 -4.27
C GLN A 389 31.31 23.59 -5.32
N ILE A 390 30.62 24.57 -5.91
CA ILE A 390 31.18 25.48 -6.92
C ILE A 390 32.11 26.53 -6.28
N ASN A 391 31.73 27.08 -5.12
CA ASN A 391 32.46 28.17 -4.44
C ASN A 391 33.34 27.68 -3.26
N GLY A 392 33.30 26.39 -2.91
CA GLY A 392 34.13 25.77 -1.89
C GLY A 392 35.53 25.43 -2.40
N ARG A 393 36.50 25.38 -1.48
CA ARG A 393 37.91 25.05 -1.76
C ARG A 393 38.19 23.58 -1.48
N TRP A 394 38.80 22.88 -2.43
CA TRP A 394 38.99 21.43 -2.40
C TRP A 394 40.47 21.05 -2.26
N GLU A 395 40.82 20.22 -1.27
CA GLU A 395 42.20 19.76 -1.04
C GLU A 395 42.83 19.10 -2.28
N MET A 396 42.06 18.27 -2.99
CA MET A 396 42.46 17.60 -4.24
C MET A 396 42.70 18.56 -5.42
N LEU A 397 42.31 19.83 -5.30
CA LEU A 397 42.60 20.93 -6.22
C LEU A 397 43.61 21.92 -5.61
N GLY A 398 44.46 21.48 -4.66
CA GLY A 398 45.41 22.35 -3.98
C GLY A 398 44.76 23.45 -3.12
N TRP A 399 43.55 23.20 -2.61
CA TRP A 399 42.68 24.16 -1.94
C TRP A 399 42.18 25.31 -2.84
N GLN A 400 42.05 25.07 -4.14
CA GLN A 400 41.34 25.95 -5.08
C GLN A 400 39.83 25.65 -5.13
N THR A 401 39.05 26.64 -5.54
CA THR A 401 37.67 26.44 -6.01
C THR A 401 37.64 25.87 -7.43
N LEU A 402 36.49 25.30 -7.82
CA LEU A 402 36.33 24.72 -9.16
C LEU A 402 36.58 25.74 -10.29
N ILE A 403 36.16 27.00 -10.09
CA ILE A 403 36.34 28.07 -11.08
C ILE A 403 37.80 28.53 -11.17
N GLU A 404 38.52 28.62 -10.05
CA GLU A 404 39.96 28.96 -10.05
C GLU A 404 40.77 27.89 -10.82
N ALA A 405 40.57 26.61 -10.49
CA ALA A 405 41.29 25.51 -11.14
C ALA A 405 40.99 25.43 -12.65
N VAL A 406 39.72 25.61 -13.06
CA VAL A 406 39.34 25.61 -14.48
C VAL A 406 39.91 26.83 -15.23
N ALA A 407 40.03 27.99 -14.57
CA ALA A 407 40.66 29.16 -15.17
C ALA A 407 42.17 28.95 -15.40
N GLU A 408 42.90 28.40 -14.43
CA GLU A 408 44.32 28.07 -14.59
C GLU A 408 44.56 27.00 -15.67
N ILE A 409 43.71 25.98 -15.75
CA ILE A 409 43.74 24.98 -16.83
C ILE A 409 43.50 25.64 -18.20
N ARG A 410 42.53 26.56 -18.29
CA ARG A 410 42.23 27.28 -19.55
C ARG A 410 43.39 28.19 -19.97
N ASP A 411 44.00 28.90 -19.03
CA ASP A 411 45.17 29.75 -19.27
C ASP A 411 46.35 28.92 -19.78
N HIS A 412 46.60 27.75 -19.17
CA HIS A 412 47.63 26.82 -19.63
C HIS A 412 47.35 26.26 -21.05
N LEU A 413 46.08 25.94 -21.36
CA LEU A 413 45.69 25.35 -22.65
C LEU A 413 45.54 26.37 -23.80
N THR A 414 45.26 27.64 -23.50
CA THR A 414 44.90 28.64 -24.53
C THR A 414 45.77 29.91 -24.52
N GLY A 415 46.64 30.08 -23.53
CA GLY A 415 47.43 31.31 -23.36
C GLY A 415 46.60 32.52 -22.88
N SER A 416 45.39 32.29 -22.35
CA SER A 416 44.62 33.32 -21.65
C SER A 416 45.26 33.68 -20.30
N THR A 417 44.70 34.71 -19.65
CA THR A 417 45.10 35.15 -18.30
C THR A 417 43.85 35.43 -17.48
N ASP A 418 42.96 34.45 -17.39
CA ASP A 418 41.66 34.51 -16.72
C ASP A 418 41.71 34.07 -15.25
N ALA A 419 42.75 33.35 -14.83
CA ALA A 419 43.00 33.03 -13.43
C ALA A 419 43.08 34.31 -12.57
N GLY A 420 42.39 34.30 -11.42
CA GLY A 420 42.30 35.45 -10.51
C GLY A 420 41.35 36.58 -10.94
N LYS A 421 40.66 36.48 -12.08
CA LYS A 421 39.57 37.43 -12.45
C LYS A 421 38.30 37.14 -11.67
N THR A 422 37.55 38.20 -11.32
CA THR A 422 36.30 38.10 -10.55
C THR A 422 35.11 38.68 -11.31
N GLY A 423 34.00 37.92 -11.39
CA GLY A 423 32.71 38.46 -11.84
C GLY A 423 31.76 37.38 -12.37
N PHE A 424 30.47 37.55 -12.10
CA PHE A 424 29.38 36.73 -12.66
C PHE A 424 28.29 37.65 -13.22
N LYS A 425 27.67 37.27 -14.35
CA LYS A 425 26.66 38.10 -15.02
C LYS A 425 25.60 37.24 -15.69
N LEU A 426 24.47 37.08 -15.00
CA LEU A 426 23.35 36.28 -15.47
C LEU A 426 22.79 36.83 -16.79
N GLY A 427 22.55 35.96 -17.78
CA GLY A 427 21.96 36.34 -19.07
C GLY A 427 22.89 37.04 -20.06
N ALA A 428 24.22 37.05 -19.83
CA ALA A 428 25.17 37.42 -20.88
C ALA A 428 25.06 36.46 -22.08
N LYS A 429 25.03 37.00 -23.31
CA LYS A 429 25.26 36.21 -24.53
C LYS A 429 26.78 36.01 -24.73
N PRO A 430 27.21 34.97 -25.46
CA PRO A 430 28.62 34.71 -25.75
C PRO A 430 29.33 35.88 -26.43
#